data_AF-A0A821FH84-F1
#
_entry.id   AF-A0A821FH84-F1
#
_cell.length_a   1.000
_cell.length_b   1.000
_cell.length_c   1.000
_cell.angle_alpha   90.00
_cell.angle_beta   90.00
_cell.angle_gamma   90.00
#
_symmetry.space_group_name_H-M   'P 1'
#
loop_
_entity.id
_entity.type
_entity.pdbx_description
1 polymer ?
#
loop_
_entity_poly.entity_id
_entity_poly.type
_entity_poly.pdbx_seq_one_letter_code
_entity_poly.pdbx_strand_id
1 'polypeptide(L)'
;EAIEQLGNRLKQDLQNECPSNEEALLSIQTTDYGLSFENGTMAVHLLLTTLPANWHSLDPTIHLDRAMCKRNFNATKHAKWVDEVCIHPSNKVLVRLLKDLRQRFHGLEPLNPWLINLLAHHCVINNNSSEQLPPSYAFKRALQLLSSGLFLPGSNGLYDPFSDTNMNPSRSHTIMTPEEQDRLCYTSQTLLRALAIHPKYVLGIENGPDIFAGPCQLNGVLFMPNQPVIFDNESNGHAINDGQQQSMFVEVNG
;
A
#
# COMPACT_ATOMS: atom_id res chain seq x y z
N GLU A 1 11.65 15.94 25.45
CA GLU A 1 13.00 16.35 25.87
C GLU A 1 14.14 15.86 24.96
N ALA A 2 14.58 14.59 24.99
CA ALA A 2 15.76 14.16 24.21
C ALA A 2 15.62 14.38 22.68
N ILE A 3 14.42 14.17 22.14
CA ILE A 3 14.10 14.39 20.72
C ILE A 3 14.19 15.88 20.36
N GLU A 4 13.70 16.77 21.22
CA GLU A 4 13.78 18.22 21.00
C GLU A 4 15.22 18.72 21.09
N GLN A 5 16.01 18.20 22.03
CA GLN A 5 17.43 18.53 22.13
C GLN A 5 18.18 18.12 20.85
N LEU A 6 17.89 16.93 20.31
CA LEU A 6 18.43 16.49 19.03
C LEU A 6 18.00 17.40 17.88
N GLY A 7 16.71 17.77 17.82
CA GLY A 7 16.19 18.69 16.81
C GLY A 7 16.88 20.06 16.85
N ASN A 8 17.06 20.63 18.04
CA ASN A 8 17.74 21.90 18.22
C ASN A 8 19.21 21.83 17.84
N ARG A 9 19.90 20.74 18.17
CA ARG A 9 21.30 20.52 17.76
C ARG A 9 21.43 20.43 16.24
N LEU A 10 20.60 19.62 15.59
CA LEU A 10 20.58 19.51 14.13
C LEU A 10 20.29 20.85 13.45
N LYS A 11 19.40 21.67 14.03
CA LYS A 11 19.15 23.04 13.55
C LYS A 11 20.42 23.88 13.54
N GLN A 12 21.16 23.86 14.66
CA GLN A 12 22.40 24.64 14.79
C GLN A 12 23.46 24.15 13.82
N ASP A 13 23.63 22.83 13.70
CA ASP A 13 24.61 22.23 12.79
C ASP A 13 24.29 22.60 11.32
N LEU A 14 23.02 22.54 10.91
CA LEU A 14 22.59 22.95 9.56
C LEU A 14 22.79 24.46 9.30
N GLN A 15 22.54 25.31 10.29
CA GLN A 15 22.78 26.75 10.19
C GLN A 15 24.27 27.08 10.03
N ASN A 16 25.13 26.33 10.71
CA ASN A 16 26.58 26.50 10.62
C ASN A 16 27.14 26.05 9.27
N GLU A 17 26.65 24.93 8.72
CA GLU A 17 27.13 24.40 7.44
C GLU A 17 26.56 25.14 6.22
N CYS A 18 25.37 25.74 6.33
CA CYS A 18 24.68 26.43 5.24
C CYS A 18 24.26 27.87 5.62
N PRO A 19 25.22 28.79 5.85
CA PRO A 19 24.92 30.15 6.30
C PRO A 19 24.21 31.00 5.23
N SER A 20 24.27 30.63 3.95
CA SER A 20 23.67 31.38 2.83
C SER A 20 22.18 31.10 2.61
N ASN A 21 21.60 30.08 3.27
CA ASN A 21 20.18 29.70 3.12
C ASN A 21 19.31 30.30 4.23
N GLU A 22 19.49 31.59 4.57
CA GLU A 22 18.65 32.29 5.55
C GLU A 22 17.15 32.30 5.16
N GLU A 23 16.81 32.08 3.89
CA GLU A 23 15.42 32.05 3.40
C GLU A 23 14.66 30.75 3.66
N ALA A 24 15.35 29.65 4.00
CA ALA A 24 14.67 28.43 4.41
C ALA A 24 14.36 28.53 5.90
N LEU A 25 13.20 29.12 6.23
CA LEU A 25 12.65 29.07 7.59
C LEU A 25 12.36 27.59 7.94
N LEU A 26 13.40 26.86 8.33
CA LEU A 26 13.35 25.46 8.72
C LEU A 26 12.49 25.36 9.97
N SER A 27 11.23 25.02 9.76
CA SER A 27 10.34 24.68 10.84
C SER A 27 10.69 23.27 11.30
N ILE A 28 10.94 23.13 12.59
CA ILE A 28 11.19 21.84 13.22
C ILE A 28 9.98 21.51 14.06
N GLN A 29 9.40 20.36 13.79
CA GLN A 29 8.25 19.87 14.54
C GLN A 29 8.62 18.52 15.16
N THR A 30 8.40 18.42 16.46
CA THR A 30 8.47 17.15 17.18
C THR A 30 7.19 16.38 16.90
N THR A 31 7.32 15.15 16.40
CA THR A 31 6.19 14.31 16.03
C THR A 31 6.18 13.03 16.86
N ASP A 32 5.10 12.28 16.76
CA ASP A 32 4.95 10.96 17.38
C ASP A 32 5.97 9.93 16.87
N TYR A 33 6.50 10.11 15.65
CA TYR A 33 7.54 9.26 15.06
C TYR A 33 8.98 9.78 15.23
N GLY A 34 9.17 11.00 15.74
CA GLY A 34 10.49 11.62 15.90
C GLY A 34 10.50 13.11 15.58
N LEU A 35 11.10 13.49 14.45
CA LEU A 35 11.26 14.89 14.04
C LEU A 35 10.85 15.08 12.57
N SER A 36 10.24 16.23 12.28
CA SER A 36 10.01 16.72 10.92
C SER A 36 10.75 18.04 10.72
N PHE A 37 11.51 18.13 9.63
CA PHE A 37 12.13 19.37 9.15
C PHE A 37 11.43 19.78 7.88
N GLU A 38 10.82 20.94 7.88
CA GLU A 38 10.07 21.41 6.72
C GLU A 38 10.61 22.77 6.28
N ASN A 39 10.87 22.83 4.98
CA ASN A 39 11.05 24.05 4.22
C ASN A 39 9.88 24.15 3.25
N GLY A 40 9.50 25.34 2.81
CA GLY A 40 8.31 25.57 1.96
C GLY A 40 8.24 24.74 0.66
N THR A 41 9.32 24.07 0.28
CA THR A 41 9.41 23.17 -0.89
C THR A 41 9.62 21.69 -0.54
N MET A 42 10.13 21.36 0.64
CA MET A 42 10.57 20.00 1.00
C MET A 42 10.39 19.72 2.48
N ALA A 43 9.93 18.50 2.78
CA ALA A 43 9.89 17.96 4.13
C ALA A 43 10.85 16.77 4.27
N VAL A 44 11.60 16.73 5.37
CA VAL A 44 12.48 15.63 5.76
C VAL A 44 12.01 15.10 7.12
N HIS A 45 11.60 13.84 7.15
CA HIS A 45 11.12 13.19 8.38
C HIS A 45 12.21 12.26 8.94
N LEU A 46 12.63 12.48 10.19
CA LEU A 46 13.55 11.63 10.92
C LEU A 46 12.75 10.67 11.79
N LEU A 47 12.73 9.40 11.37
CA LEU A 47 12.11 8.31 12.09
C LEU A 47 13.05 7.84 13.20
N LEU A 48 12.73 8.13 14.46
CA LEU A 48 13.57 7.78 15.60
C LEU A 48 13.18 6.42 16.17
N THR A 49 14.18 5.61 16.51
CA THR A 49 13.99 4.33 17.20
C THR A 49 15.17 4.04 18.11
N THR A 50 15.05 2.98 18.90
CA THR A 50 16.10 2.48 19.78
C THR A 50 16.35 0.99 19.49
N LEU A 51 17.44 0.46 20.04
CA LEU A 51 17.82 -0.95 19.89
C LEU A 51 16.71 -1.87 20.41
N PRO A 52 16.47 -3.04 19.78
CA PRO A 52 15.44 -3.98 20.20
C PRO A 52 15.51 -4.41 21.68
N ALA A 53 16.72 -4.48 22.24
CA ALA A 53 16.95 -4.79 23.65
C ALA A 53 16.29 -3.78 24.60
N ASN A 54 16.17 -2.52 24.18
CA ASN A 54 15.62 -1.44 25.00
C ASN A 54 14.08 -1.39 24.98
N TRP A 55 13.43 -2.11 24.06
CA TRP A 55 11.96 -2.02 23.88
C TRP A 55 11.15 -2.49 25.08
N HIS A 56 11.73 -3.31 25.96
CA HIS A 56 11.07 -3.79 27.18
C HIS A 56 11.19 -2.79 28.34
N SER A 57 12.14 -1.86 28.25
CA SER A 57 12.43 -0.86 29.28
C SER A 57 11.90 0.54 28.89
N LEU A 58 11.06 0.62 27.86
CA LEU A 58 10.46 1.87 27.43
C LEU A 58 9.35 2.28 28.41
N ASP A 59 9.61 3.34 29.16
CA ASP A 59 8.59 4.08 29.89
C ASP A 59 7.66 4.89 28.95
N PRO A 60 6.34 4.63 28.92
CA PRO A 60 5.38 5.32 28.06
C PRO A 60 5.22 6.83 28.34
N THR A 61 5.62 7.31 29.52
CA THR A 61 5.45 8.71 29.91
C THR A 61 6.54 9.63 29.35
N ILE A 62 7.71 9.07 29.06
CA ILE A 62 8.90 9.83 28.63
C ILE A 62 9.45 9.40 27.27
N HIS A 63 9.16 8.18 26.81
CA HIS A 63 9.69 7.66 25.56
C HIS A 63 8.65 7.60 24.45
N LEU A 64 9.15 7.50 23.22
CA LEU A 64 8.35 7.15 22.05
C LEU A 64 7.62 5.83 22.29
N ASP A 65 6.38 5.76 21.79
CA ASP A 65 5.59 4.55 21.90
C ASP A 65 6.35 3.34 21.31
N ARG A 66 6.16 2.19 21.97
CA ARG A 66 6.83 0.94 21.59
C ARG A 66 6.43 0.50 20.19
N ALA A 67 5.17 0.68 19.79
CA ALA A 67 4.74 0.31 18.44
C ALA A 67 5.39 1.21 17.39
N MET A 68 5.54 2.50 17.68
CA MET A 68 6.23 3.43 16.81
C MET A 68 7.74 3.11 16.68
N CYS A 69 8.42 2.84 17.79
CA CYS A 69 9.82 2.41 17.78
C CYS A 69 10.02 1.17 16.89
N LYS A 70 9.14 0.16 17.02
CA LYS A 70 9.19 -1.05 16.19
C LYS A 70 8.94 -0.74 14.71
N ARG A 71 7.96 0.11 14.40
CA ARG A 71 7.65 0.54 13.03
C ARG A 71 8.86 1.24 12.38
N ASN A 72 9.48 2.18 13.09
CA ASN A 72 10.64 2.92 12.61
C ASN A 72 11.85 2.00 12.39
N PHE A 73 12.08 1.04 13.30
CA PHE A 73 13.13 0.03 13.14
C PHE A 73 12.90 -0.88 11.93
N ASN A 74 11.65 -1.32 11.71
CA ASN A 74 11.30 -2.12 10.54
C ASN A 74 11.43 -1.32 9.24
N ALA A 75 11.17 0.00 9.25
CA ALA A 75 11.39 0.85 8.08
C ALA A 75 12.86 0.82 7.61
N THR A 76 13.83 0.77 8.52
CA THR A 76 15.25 0.60 8.17
C THR A 76 15.52 -0.74 7.49
N LYS A 77 14.92 -1.83 7.99
CA LYS A 77 15.01 -3.16 7.37
C LYS A 77 14.39 -3.17 5.97
N HIS A 78 13.22 -2.58 5.82
CA HIS A 78 12.51 -2.47 4.55
C HIS A 78 13.32 -1.68 3.52
N ALA A 79 13.91 -0.55 3.93
CA ALA A 79 14.77 0.26 3.05
C ALA A 79 15.95 -0.56 2.53
N LYS A 80 16.68 -1.23 3.44
CA LYS A 80 17.79 -2.11 3.07
C LYS A 80 17.35 -3.23 2.11
N TRP A 81 16.23 -3.88 2.37
CA TRP A 81 15.70 -4.92 1.50
C TRP A 81 15.35 -4.39 0.11
N VAL A 82 14.72 -3.22 0.01
CA VAL A 82 14.40 -2.61 -1.29
C VAL A 82 15.68 -2.30 -2.06
N ASP A 83 16.72 -1.78 -1.40
CA ASP A 83 17.98 -1.47 -2.06
C ASP A 83 18.74 -2.72 -2.54
N GLU A 84 18.70 -3.81 -1.78
CA GLU A 84 19.43 -5.06 -2.09
C GLU A 84 18.64 -5.99 -3.03
N VAL A 85 17.30 -6.04 -2.92
CA VAL A 85 16.46 -7.05 -3.58
C VAL A 85 15.63 -6.46 -4.72
N CYS A 86 15.25 -5.18 -4.63
CA CYS A 86 14.39 -4.50 -5.60
C CYS A 86 15.18 -3.62 -6.60
N ILE A 87 16.36 -4.10 -7.02
CA ILE A 87 17.30 -3.35 -7.87
C ILE A 87 16.72 -3.06 -9.26
N HIS A 88 15.95 -4.01 -9.80
CA HIS A 88 15.53 -3.96 -11.20
C HIS A 88 14.65 -2.74 -11.53
N PRO A 89 14.89 -2.03 -12.65
CA PRO A 89 14.14 -0.83 -13.02
C PRO A 89 12.63 -1.06 -13.10
N SER A 90 12.17 -2.21 -13.62
CA SER A 90 10.74 -2.51 -13.72
C SER A 90 10.04 -2.56 -12.38
N ASN A 91 10.74 -3.00 -11.32
CA ASN A 91 10.18 -2.99 -9.97
C ASN A 91 9.95 -1.55 -9.50
N LYS A 92 10.93 -0.67 -9.69
CA LYS A 92 10.82 0.74 -9.30
C LYS A 92 9.73 1.48 -10.07
N VAL A 93 9.54 1.15 -11.36
CA VAL A 93 8.44 1.70 -12.18
C VAL A 93 7.11 1.19 -11.64
N LEU A 94 6.99 -0.11 -11.39
CA LEU A 94 5.75 -0.71 -10.88
C LEU A 94 5.35 -0.14 -9.52
N VAL A 95 6.29 0.04 -8.58
CA VAL A 95 6.01 0.68 -7.28
C VAL A 95 5.44 2.08 -7.45
N ARG A 96 5.98 2.88 -8.38
CA ARG A 96 5.45 4.24 -8.67
C ARG A 96 4.03 4.18 -9.24
N LEU A 97 3.80 3.29 -10.21
CA LEU A 97 2.47 3.10 -10.80
C LEU A 97 1.43 2.65 -9.76
N LEU A 98 1.79 1.74 -8.86
CA LEU A 98 0.90 1.27 -7.81
C LEU A 98 0.63 2.35 -6.75
N LYS A 99 1.61 3.18 -6.40
CA LYS A 99 1.42 4.33 -5.50
C LYS A 99 0.48 5.37 -6.11
N ASP A 100 0.68 5.70 -7.39
CA ASP A 100 -0.19 6.60 -8.13
C ASP A 100 -1.62 6.04 -8.23
N LEU A 101 -1.76 4.76 -8.55
CA LEU A 101 -3.05 4.08 -8.61
C LEU A 101 -3.77 4.13 -7.26
N ARG A 102 -3.03 3.88 -6.16
CA ARG A 102 -3.55 3.98 -4.79
C ARG A 102 -4.03 5.40 -4.45
N GLN A 103 -3.31 6.42 -4.90
CA GLN A 103 -3.69 7.81 -4.66
C GLN A 103 -4.98 8.20 -5.39
N ARG A 104 -5.18 7.68 -6.62
CA ARG A 104 -6.36 7.98 -7.44
C ARG A 104 -7.60 7.17 -7.06
N PHE A 105 -7.42 5.94 -6.57
CA PHE A 105 -8.52 5.04 -6.23
C PHE A 105 -8.51 4.68 -4.74
N HIS A 106 -9.38 5.33 -3.97
CA HIS A 106 -9.47 5.16 -2.51
C HIS A 106 -9.71 3.72 -2.04
N GLY A 107 -10.29 2.85 -2.88
CA GLY A 107 -10.45 1.43 -2.54
C GLY A 107 -9.12 0.67 -2.40
N LEU A 108 -8.02 1.23 -2.89
CA LEU A 108 -6.66 0.68 -2.73
C LEU A 108 -5.90 1.27 -1.54
N GLU A 109 -6.49 2.19 -0.78
CA GLU A 109 -5.88 2.83 0.39
C GLU A 109 -5.26 1.83 1.40
N PRO A 110 -5.88 0.66 1.68
CA PRO A 110 -5.33 -0.32 2.61
C PRO A 110 -3.96 -0.90 2.21
N LEU A 111 -3.55 -0.77 0.93
CA LEU A 111 -2.21 -1.13 0.48
C LEU A 111 -1.16 -0.19 1.09
N ASN A 112 -0.60 -0.59 2.22
CA ASN A 112 0.49 0.16 2.84
C ASN A 112 1.75 0.16 1.93
N PRO A 113 2.67 1.12 2.10
CA PRO A 113 3.86 1.23 1.24
C PRO A 113 4.75 -0.02 1.21
N TRP A 114 4.79 -0.79 2.29
CA TRP A 114 5.57 -2.03 2.34
C TRP A 114 4.94 -3.13 1.50
N LEU A 115 3.63 -3.33 1.61
CA LEU A 115 2.85 -4.25 0.78
C LEU A 115 3.00 -3.93 -0.71
N ILE A 116 3.03 -2.65 -1.09
CA ILE A 116 3.28 -2.25 -2.49
C ILE A 116 4.65 -2.73 -2.97
N ASN A 117 5.70 -2.61 -2.15
CA ASN A 117 7.05 -3.08 -2.51
C ASN A 117 7.08 -4.61 -2.64
N LEU A 118 6.50 -5.34 -1.68
CA LEU A 118 6.42 -6.80 -1.72
C LEU A 118 5.63 -7.28 -2.94
N LEU A 119 4.48 -6.67 -3.22
CA LEU A 119 3.63 -7.00 -4.37
C LEU A 119 4.36 -6.73 -5.68
N ALA A 120 5.02 -5.59 -5.81
CA ALA A 120 5.78 -5.25 -7.00
C ALA A 120 6.90 -6.27 -7.26
N HIS A 121 7.67 -6.59 -6.22
CA HIS A 121 8.75 -7.56 -6.30
C HIS A 121 8.24 -8.94 -6.70
N HIS A 122 7.16 -9.40 -6.04
CA HIS A 122 6.52 -10.67 -6.34
C HIS A 122 6.03 -10.73 -7.79
N CYS A 123 5.44 -9.65 -8.30
CA CYS A 123 4.96 -9.60 -9.69
C CYS A 123 6.09 -9.69 -10.70
N VAL A 124 7.21 -8.99 -10.46
CA VAL A 124 8.34 -8.91 -11.41
C VAL A 124 9.18 -10.18 -11.39
N ILE A 125 9.47 -10.72 -10.21
CA ILE A 125 10.44 -11.82 -10.03
C ILE A 125 9.77 -13.19 -10.00
N ASN A 126 8.70 -13.36 -9.22
CA ASN A 126 8.11 -14.68 -9.00
C ASN A 126 7.18 -15.06 -10.16
N ASN A 127 7.74 -15.42 -11.31
CA ASN A 127 7.01 -15.76 -12.53
C ASN A 127 7.57 -17.04 -13.17
N ASN A 128 6.80 -17.67 -14.07
CA ASN A 128 7.21 -18.94 -14.69
C ASN A 128 8.34 -18.79 -15.72
N SER A 129 8.67 -17.56 -16.11
CA SER A 129 9.85 -17.27 -16.92
C SER A 129 11.09 -17.13 -16.04
N SER A 130 12.24 -17.54 -16.57
CA SER A 130 13.54 -17.21 -15.98
C SER A 130 13.86 -15.71 -16.08
N GLU A 131 13.10 -14.96 -16.87
CA GLU A 131 13.27 -13.52 -17.07
C GLU A 131 12.30 -12.70 -16.22
N GLN A 132 12.72 -11.48 -15.90
CA GLN A 132 11.93 -10.55 -15.10
C GLN A 132 10.85 -9.89 -15.97
N LEU A 133 9.61 -9.80 -15.45
CA LEU A 133 8.52 -9.24 -16.25
C LEU A 133 8.70 -7.73 -16.48
N PRO A 134 8.42 -7.24 -17.71
CA PRO A 134 8.45 -5.81 -17.97
C PRO A 134 7.25 -5.11 -17.30
N PRO A 135 7.30 -3.79 -17.11
CA PRO A 135 6.35 -3.06 -16.26
C PRO A 135 4.88 -3.22 -16.66
N SER A 136 4.58 -3.32 -17.96
CA SER A 136 3.22 -3.47 -18.48
C SER A 136 2.58 -4.80 -18.05
N TYR A 137 3.29 -5.91 -18.21
CA TYR A 137 2.83 -7.22 -17.77
C TYR A 137 2.79 -7.31 -16.25
N ALA A 138 3.79 -6.77 -15.56
CA ALA A 138 3.84 -6.79 -14.10
C ALA A 138 2.71 -5.95 -13.47
N PHE A 139 2.33 -4.81 -14.06
CA PHE A 139 1.21 -3.99 -13.62
C PHE A 139 -0.13 -4.72 -13.78
N LYS A 140 -0.38 -5.31 -14.95
CA LYS A 140 -1.57 -6.14 -15.18
C LYS A 140 -1.62 -7.30 -14.18
N ARG A 141 -0.48 -7.96 -13.96
CA ARG A 141 -0.36 -9.07 -13.01
C ARG A 141 -0.67 -8.66 -11.56
N ALA A 142 -0.21 -7.49 -11.12
CA ALA A 142 -0.51 -6.97 -9.80
C ALA A 142 -2.04 -6.84 -9.60
N LEU A 143 -2.73 -6.24 -10.56
CA LEU A 143 -4.20 -6.15 -10.52
C LEU A 143 -4.89 -7.52 -10.59
N GLN A 144 -4.37 -8.45 -11.38
CA GLN A 144 -4.90 -9.82 -11.44
C GLN A 144 -4.79 -10.54 -10.10
N LEU A 145 -3.63 -10.46 -9.43
CA LEU A 145 -3.41 -11.09 -8.12
C LEU A 145 -4.31 -10.49 -7.05
N LEU A 146 -4.43 -9.15 -7.01
CA LEU A 146 -5.34 -8.49 -6.09
C LEU A 146 -6.80 -8.89 -6.37
N SER A 147 -7.19 -8.95 -7.64
CA SER A 147 -8.54 -9.32 -8.07
C SER A 147 -8.89 -10.78 -7.76
N SER A 148 -7.89 -11.67 -7.79
CA SER A 148 -8.04 -13.09 -7.43
C SER A 148 -8.03 -13.33 -5.92
N GLY A 149 -8.07 -12.28 -5.11
CA GLY A 149 -8.14 -12.39 -3.66
C GLY A 149 -6.81 -12.73 -2.98
N LEU A 150 -5.67 -12.30 -3.52
CA LEU A 150 -4.36 -12.51 -2.88
C LEU A 150 -4.34 -12.07 -1.41
N PHE A 151 -5.13 -11.05 -1.05
CA PHE A 151 -5.21 -10.53 0.32
C PHE A 151 -6.56 -10.77 0.99
N LEU A 152 -7.41 -11.67 0.47
CA LEU A 152 -8.65 -12.05 1.14
C LEU A 152 -8.39 -13.05 2.29
N PRO A 153 -9.32 -13.17 3.24
CA PRO A 153 -9.25 -14.17 4.30
C PRO A 153 -9.08 -15.58 3.72
N GLY A 154 -8.18 -16.37 4.31
CA GLY A 154 -7.84 -17.71 3.83
C GLY A 154 -6.71 -17.75 2.79
N SER A 155 -6.36 -16.63 2.15
CA SER A 155 -5.21 -16.56 1.24
C SER A 155 -3.88 -16.60 1.99
N ASN A 156 -2.88 -17.29 1.42
CA ASN A 156 -1.51 -17.27 1.94
C ASN A 156 -0.86 -15.88 1.84
N GLY A 157 -1.37 -15.02 0.94
CA GLY A 157 -0.86 -13.66 0.75
C GLY A 157 0.62 -13.60 0.42
N LEU A 158 1.25 -12.50 0.84
CA LEU A 158 2.70 -12.32 0.73
C LEU A 158 3.33 -12.47 2.12
N TYR A 159 4.48 -13.14 2.13
CA TYR A 159 5.28 -13.33 3.32
C TYR A 159 6.16 -12.11 3.57
N ASP A 160 6.22 -11.64 4.81
CA ASP A 160 7.19 -10.65 5.21
C ASP A 160 8.54 -11.33 5.49
N PRO A 161 9.62 -11.01 4.74
CA PRO A 161 10.95 -11.61 4.96
C PRO A 161 11.54 -11.30 6.34
N PHE A 162 10.98 -10.34 7.07
CA PHE A 162 11.42 -9.95 8.42
C PHE A 162 10.52 -10.46 9.54
N SER A 163 9.42 -11.13 9.21
CA SER A 163 8.60 -11.82 10.21
C SER A 163 9.32 -13.05 10.74
N ASP A 164 9.15 -13.33 12.03
CA ASP A 164 9.81 -14.46 12.69
C ASP A 164 9.20 -15.78 12.16
N THR A 165 9.93 -16.43 11.25
CA THR A 165 9.46 -17.55 10.42
C THR A 165 9.03 -18.78 11.22
N ASN A 166 9.45 -18.86 12.49
CA ASN A 166 9.27 -20.06 13.33
C ASN A 166 8.04 -20.03 14.24
N MET A 167 7.43 -18.88 14.50
CA MET A 167 6.35 -18.79 15.51
C MET A 167 5.00 -18.34 14.98
N ASN A 168 4.94 -17.61 13.87
CA ASN A 168 3.75 -17.32 13.08
C ASN A 168 4.22 -16.52 11.86
N PRO A 169 4.22 -17.07 10.63
CA PRO A 169 4.52 -16.27 9.45
C PRO A 169 3.45 -15.18 9.35
N SER A 170 3.78 -13.97 9.80
CA SER A 170 2.88 -12.83 9.77
C SER A 170 2.61 -12.49 8.31
N ARG A 171 1.46 -12.90 7.80
CA ARG A 171 1.02 -12.55 6.46
C ARG A 171 0.89 -11.03 6.43
N SER A 172 1.60 -10.34 5.55
CA SER A 172 1.69 -8.87 5.60
C SER A 172 0.34 -8.16 5.45
N HIS A 173 -0.68 -8.86 4.94
CA HIS A 173 -2.04 -8.34 4.73
C HIS A 173 -2.95 -8.46 5.95
N THR A 174 -2.60 -9.22 7.00
CA THR A 174 -3.45 -9.39 8.19
C THR A 174 -3.54 -8.13 9.06
N ILE A 175 -2.81 -7.09 8.69
CA ILE A 175 -2.93 -5.75 9.27
C ILE A 175 -4.24 -5.09 8.81
N MET A 176 -4.78 -5.48 7.66
CA MET A 176 -6.03 -4.95 7.11
C MET A 176 -7.25 -5.67 7.70
N THR A 177 -8.32 -4.93 7.95
CA THR A 177 -9.62 -5.52 8.34
C THR A 177 -10.22 -6.35 7.19
N PRO A 178 -11.13 -7.31 7.47
CA PRO A 178 -11.81 -8.06 6.41
C PRO A 178 -12.54 -7.16 5.41
N GLU A 179 -13.14 -6.06 5.88
CA GLU A 179 -13.81 -5.04 5.05
C GLU A 179 -12.81 -4.29 4.15
N GLU A 180 -11.61 -3.97 4.67
CA GLU A 180 -10.53 -3.39 3.89
C GLU A 180 -10.00 -4.35 2.82
N GLN A 181 -9.89 -5.64 3.16
CA GLN A 181 -9.47 -6.69 2.23
C GLN A 181 -10.48 -6.89 1.10
N ASP A 182 -11.78 -6.92 1.41
CA ASP A 182 -12.84 -6.98 0.40
C ASP A 182 -12.85 -5.74 -0.48
N ARG A 183 -12.77 -4.56 0.13
CA ARG A 183 -12.68 -3.29 -0.58
C ARG A 183 -11.53 -3.23 -1.57
N LEU A 184 -10.36 -3.67 -1.14
CA LEU A 184 -9.19 -3.79 -2.00
C LEU A 184 -9.44 -4.77 -3.16
N CYS A 185 -10.09 -5.91 -2.89
CA CYS A 185 -10.38 -6.94 -3.87
C CYS A 185 -11.38 -6.48 -4.93
N TYR A 186 -12.59 -6.04 -4.56
CA TYR A 186 -13.61 -5.62 -5.52
C TYR A 186 -13.18 -4.39 -6.32
N THR A 187 -12.41 -3.48 -5.69
CA THR A 187 -11.82 -2.33 -6.37
C THR A 187 -10.84 -2.80 -7.45
N SER A 188 -9.96 -3.74 -7.10
CA SER A 188 -8.99 -4.31 -8.04
C SER A 188 -9.68 -5.05 -9.18
N GLN A 189 -10.75 -5.80 -8.91
CA GLN A 189 -11.54 -6.50 -9.94
C GLN A 189 -12.19 -5.52 -10.93
N THR A 190 -12.73 -4.42 -10.40
CA THR A 190 -13.32 -3.34 -11.22
C THR A 190 -12.24 -2.69 -12.08
N LEU A 191 -11.09 -2.35 -11.49
CA LEU A 191 -9.96 -1.75 -12.21
C LEU A 191 -9.35 -2.69 -13.26
N LEU A 192 -9.31 -4.00 -13.00
CA LEU A 192 -8.81 -4.97 -13.97
C LEU A 192 -9.69 -5.04 -15.22
N ARG A 193 -11.02 -5.02 -15.04
CA ARG A 193 -11.97 -4.96 -16.15
C ARG A 193 -11.85 -3.62 -16.90
N ALA A 194 -11.74 -2.51 -16.17
CA ALA A 194 -11.53 -1.20 -16.77
C ALA A 194 -10.21 -1.13 -17.56
N LEU A 195 -9.14 -1.77 -17.06
CA LEU A 195 -7.84 -1.84 -17.73
C LEU A 195 -7.94 -2.58 -19.08
N ALA A 196 -8.76 -3.62 -19.16
CA ALA A 196 -8.98 -4.36 -20.42
C ALA A 196 -9.73 -3.53 -21.47
N ILE A 197 -10.62 -2.64 -21.05
CA ILE A 197 -11.47 -1.82 -21.94
C ILE A 197 -10.78 -0.50 -22.31
N HIS A 198 -10.15 0.15 -21.32
CA HIS A 198 -9.58 1.48 -21.46
C HIS A 198 -8.31 1.67 -20.59
N PRO A 199 -7.14 1.19 -21.04
CA PRO A 199 -5.92 1.26 -20.24
C PRO A 199 -5.47 2.66 -19.86
N LYS A 200 -5.63 3.63 -20.79
CA LYS A 200 -5.20 5.02 -20.60
C LYS A 200 -5.99 5.72 -19.49
N TYR A 201 -7.28 5.39 -19.34
CA TYR A 201 -8.11 5.86 -18.24
C TYR A 201 -7.58 5.34 -16.89
N VAL A 202 -7.30 4.04 -16.78
CA VAL A 202 -6.79 3.45 -15.53
C VAL A 202 -5.43 4.02 -15.14
N LEU A 203 -4.61 4.40 -16.12
CA LEU A 203 -3.31 5.07 -15.90
C LEU A 203 -3.44 6.58 -15.61
N GLY A 204 -4.64 7.16 -15.64
CA GLY A 204 -4.85 8.59 -15.42
C GLY A 204 -4.36 9.49 -16.55
N ILE A 205 -4.13 8.93 -17.75
CA ILE A 205 -3.70 9.69 -18.94
C ILE A 205 -4.90 10.35 -19.61
N GLU A 206 -6.05 9.66 -19.62
CA GLU A 206 -7.30 10.16 -20.19
C GLU A 206 -8.37 10.21 -19.09
N ASN A 207 -9.14 11.30 -19.08
CA ASN A 207 -10.26 11.45 -18.16
C ASN A 207 -11.44 10.57 -18.62
N GLY A 208 -12.28 10.15 -17.68
CA GLY A 208 -13.44 9.33 -17.97
C GLY A 208 -14.49 9.43 -16.86
N PRO A 209 -15.59 8.67 -16.98
CA PRO A 209 -16.64 8.64 -15.98
C PRO A 209 -16.10 8.08 -14.65
N ASP A 210 -16.79 8.35 -13.55
CA ASP A 210 -16.56 7.63 -12.31
C ASP A 210 -17.09 6.21 -12.44
N ILE A 211 -16.17 5.25 -12.59
CA ILE A 211 -16.48 3.84 -12.79
C ILE A 211 -17.00 3.15 -11.51
N PHE A 212 -16.99 3.82 -10.36
CA PHE A 212 -17.48 3.28 -9.08
C PHE A 212 -18.86 3.83 -8.68
N ALA A 213 -19.30 4.94 -9.26
CA ALA A 213 -20.60 5.56 -8.94
C ALA A 213 -21.81 4.73 -9.40
N GLY A 214 -21.66 3.91 -10.43
CA GLY A 214 -22.75 3.09 -10.98
C GLY A 214 -22.49 2.67 -12.42
N PRO A 215 -23.53 2.21 -13.15
CA PRO A 215 -23.41 1.87 -14.56
C PRO A 215 -22.95 3.08 -15.39
N CYS A 216 -21.88 2.92 -16.17
CA CYS A 216 -21.35 3.97 -17.04
C CYS A 216 -20.93 3.41 -18.39
N GLN A 217 -20.76 4.28 -19.39
CA GLN A 217 -20.18 3.87 -20.67
C GLN A 217 -18.68 4.15 -20.67
N LEU A 218 -17.85 3.09 -20.73
CA LEU A 218 -16.40 3.18 -20.77
C LEU A 218 -15.90 2.74 -22.15
N ASN A 219 -15.32 3.68 -22.92
CA ASN A 219 -14.82 3.43 -24.28
C ASN A 219 -15.84 2.68 -25.17
N GLY A 220 -17.12 3.09 -25.10
CA GLY A 220 -18.22 2.48 -25.86
C GLY A 220 -18.88 1.25 -25.23
N VAL A 221 -18.29 0.67 -24.18
CA VAL A 221 -18.80 -0.54 -23.50
C VAL A 221 -19.61 -0.18 -22.25
N LEU A 222 -20.76 -0.81 -22.04
CA LEU A 222 -21.50 -0.70 -20.78
C LEU A 222 -20.67 -1.34 -19.66
N PHE A 223 -20.30 -0.53 -18.67
CA PHE A 223 -19.44 -0.90 -17.56
C PHE A 223 -20.22 -0.82 -16.25
N MET A 224 -20.11 -1.86 -15.43
CA MET A 224 -20.70 -1.91 -14.09
C MET A 224 -19.63 -2.22 -13.05
N PRO A 225 -19.51 -1.47 -11.94
CA PRO A 225 -18.57 -1.78 -10.88
C PRO A 225 -18.95 -3.05 -10.13
N ASN A 226 -17.95 -3.68 -9.49
CA ASN A 226 -18.23 -4.72 -8.50
C ASN A 226 -18.68 -4.06 -7.19
N GLN A 227 -19.53 -4.77 -6.47
CA GLN A 227 -20.09 -4.33 -5.19
C GLN A 227 -19.33 -4.96 -4.02
N PRO A 228 -19.31 -4.30 -2.85
CA PRO A 228 -18.79 -4.90 -1.63
C PRO A 228 -19.61 -6.13 -1.26
N VAL A 229 -18.96 -7.07 -0.59
CA VAL A 229 -19.61 -8.20 0.04
C VAL A 229 -20.24 -7.73 1.36
N ILE A 230 -21.49 -8.14 1.62
CA ILE A 230 -22.17 -7.83 2.88
C ILE A 230 -21.67 -8.79 3.95
N PHE A 231 -21.09 -8.23 5.03
CA PHE A 231 -20.67 -8.95 6.21
C PHE A 231 -21.74 -8.81 7.30
N ASP A 232 -22.37 -9.90 7.74
CA ASP A 232 -23.26 -9.89 8.91
C ASP A 232 -22.44 -10.05 10.20
N ASN A 233 -22.71 -9.20 11.18
CA ASN A 233 -22.09 -9.28 12.51
C ASN A 233 -22.54 -10.53 13.31
N GLU A 234 -23.63 -11.20 12.90
CA GLU A 234 -24.15 -12.39 13.57
C GLU A 234 -23.49 -13.70 13.12
N SER A 235 -22.77 -13.70 11.99
CA SER A 235 -22.27 -14.93 11.35
C SER A 235 -20.77 -15.18 11.52
N ASN A 236 -20.08 -14.51 12.45
CA ASN A 236 -18.63 -14.62 12.65
C ASN A 236 -17.82 -14.37 11.34
N GLY A 237 -18.26 -13.45 10.48
CA GLY A 237 -17.50 -13.03 9.30
C GLY A 237 -17.68 -13.91 8.05
N HIS A 238 -18.79 -14.66 7.96
CA HIS A 238 -19.18 -15.34 6.73
C HIS A 238 -19.98 -14.39 5.81
N ALA A 239 -19.56 -14.32 4.54
CA ALA A 239 -20.23 -13.54 3.49
C ALA A 239 -21.65 -14.06 3.22
N ILE A 240 -22.63 -13.16 3.12
CA ILE A 240 -23.98 -13.51 2.64
C ILE A 240 -23.94 -13.59 1.12
N ASN A 241 -24.35 -14.73 0.57
CA ASN A 241 -24.66 -14.82 -0.84
C ASN A 241 -26.15 -14.48 -0.98
N ASP A 242 -26.48 -13.19 -1.09
CA ASP A 242 -27.82 -12.76 -1.47
C ASP A 242 -28.01 -13.10 -2.95
N GLY A 243 -28.28 -14.38 -3.20
CA GLY A 243 -28.66 -14.89 -4.49
C GLY A 243 -29.99 -14.29 -4.90
N GLN A 244 -29.98 -13.09 -5.48
CA GLN A 244 -30.84 -12.88 -6.63
C GLN A 244 -30.30 -13.76 -7.74
N GLN A 245 -30.73 -15.03 -7.75
CA GLN A 245 -30.84 -15.78 -8.98
C GLN A 245 -31.77 -14.98 -9.89
N GLN A 246 -31.20 -14.09 -10.72
CA GLN A 246 -31.83 -13.76 -11.98
C GLN A 246 -31.83 -15.07 -12.77
N SER A 247 -32.95 -15.80 -12.66
CA SER A 247 -33.27 -16.89 -13.57
C SER A 247 -33.38 -16.28 -14.96
N MET A 248 -32.27 -16.28 -15.70
CA MET A 248 -32.28 -16.03 -17.12
C MET A 248 -32.91 -17.27 -17.77
N PHE A 249 -34.24 -17.32 -17.79
CA PHE A 249 -34.97 -18.27 -18.63
C PHE A 249 -34.65 -17.89 -20.08
N VAL A 250 -33.75 -18.64 -20.69
CA VAL A 250 -33.65 -18.69 -22.15
C VAL A 250 -34.82 -19.54 -22.60
N GLU A 251 -35.91 -18.89 -23.02
CA GLU A 251 -36.95 -19.56 -23.80
C GLU A 251 -36.33 -19.99 -25.12
N VAL A 252 -36.01 -21.28 -25.22
CA VAL A 252 -35.72 -21.93 -26.50
C VAL A 252 -37.07 -22.18 -27.16
N ASN A 253 -37.50 -21.24 -28.01
CA ASN A 253 -38.65 -21.45 -28.88
C ASN A 253 -38.31 -22.56 -29.89
N GLY A 254 -38.99 -23.69 -29.77
CA GLY A 254 -39.17 -24.70 -30.82
C GLY A 254 -40.48 -24.48 -31.55
#